data_AF-A0A175VPU9-F1
#
_entry.id   AF-A0A175VPU9-F1
#
_cell.length_a   1.000
_cell.length_b   1.000
_cell.length_c   1.000
_cell.angle_alpha   90.00
_cell.angle_beta   90.00
_cell.angle_gamma   90.00
#
_symmetry.space_group_name_H-M   'P 1'
#
loop_
_entity.id
_entity.type
_entity.pdbx_description
1 polymer ?
#
loop_
_entity_poly.entity_id
_entity_poly.type
_entity_poly.pdbx_seq_one_letter_code
_entity_poly.pdbx_strand_id
1 'polypeptide(L)'
;MSTRSALKKVEKDDNIVSFDCQAHPKFCSDLDVASFPAIRLYHRDGRMDRYRGDRQARKIAMFLHRALRPTYLEADEHTFGPLALLDDVVIMAHLQPDDWDFFDQFRSLANKYRDRFSFVVSPPIQDEKTSALVCYNNIDDEKRRAPDIMTVGALEEFIKLCAEPLIPELTRRNEAQYTSTGKSILHYFASTEAEKEAYRIEMLPLAKKYAEFLHFTITDANEYPEMLTKFGLKADQNPGLALENTNTENVFPFTGSQELTASAVESFLEDVTSGKLKPWDRGAGDVQKMNHDEL
;
A
#
# COMPACT_ATOMS: atom_id res chain seq x y z
N MET A 1 33.18 2.25 -25.71
CA MET A 1 32.08 2.92 -26.46
C MET A 1 31.04 3.38 -25.46
N SER A 2 30.73 4.67 -25.48
CA SER A 2 30.22 5.46 -24.35
C SER A 2 28.78 5.11 -23.95
N THR A 3 28.59 4.71 -22.70
CA THR A 3 27.30 4.44 -22.01
C THR A 3 26.33 5.64 -22.04
N ARG A 4 26.81 6.84 -22.38
CA ARG A 4 25.96 8.05 -22.48
C ARG A 4 24.97 8.02 -23.63
N SER A 5 25.19 7.25 -24.70
CA SER A 5 24.33 7.29 -25.90
C SER A 5 22.95 6.63 -25.73
N ALA A 6 22.74 5.85 -24.67
CA ALA A 6 21.57 5.00 -24.47
C ALA A 6 20.51 5.62 -23.53
N LEU A 7 20.84 6.73 -22.87
CA LEU A 7 19.94 7.42 -21.96
C LEU A 7 19.02 8.34 -22.78
N LYS A 8 17.74 7.99 -22.88
CA LYS A 8 16.72 8.94 -23.33
C LYS A 8 16.39 9.86 -22.16
N LYS A 9 16.86 11.09 -22.26
CA LYS A 9 16.50 12.17 -21.34
C LYS A 9 14.99 12.43 -21.48
N VAL A 10 14.22 12.10 -20.46
CA VAL A 10 12.78 12.37 -20.43
C VAL A 10 12.63 13.74 -19.78
N GLU A 11 12.24 14.72 -20.60
CA GLU A 11 11.77 16.06 -20.23
C GLU A 11 12.55 16.82 -19.12
N LYS A 12 13.33 17.82 -19.56
CA LYS A 12 13.83 19.03 -18.84
C LYS A 12 14.51 18.93 -17.47
N ASP A 13 14.45 17.81 -16.75
CA ASP A 13 15.19 17.59 -15.51
C ASP A 13 16.38 16.68 -15.78
N ASP A 14 17.59 17.20 -15.57
CA ASP A 14 18.84 16.47 -15.78
C ASP A 14 19.02 15.29 -14.82
N ASN A 15 18.17 15.17 -13.80
CA ASN A 15 18.25 14.14 -12.77
C ASN A 15 17.28 12.97 -12.97
N ILE A 16 16.33 13.06 -13.92
CA ILE A 16 15.39 11.98 -14.24
C ILE A 16 15.71 11.44 -15.62
N VAL A 17 15.99 10.15 -15.71
CA VAL A 17 16.35 9.48 -16.96
C VAL A 17 15.51 8.24 -17.15
N SER A 18 15.09 7.97 -18.38
CA SER A 18 14.57 6.66 -18.78
C SER A 18 15.62 5.92 -19.58
N PHE A 19 15.66 4.61 -19.40
CA PHE A 19 16.61 3.73 -20.07
C PHE A 19 15.86 2.54 -20.65
N ASP A 20 16.00 2.33 -21.95
CA ASP A 20 15.35 1.24 -22.66
C ASP A 20 16.20 -0.03 -22.57
N CYS A 21 15.78 -0.95 -21.70
CA CYS A 21 16.44 -2.23 -21.53
C CYS A 21 16.26 -3.19 -22.71
N GLN A 22 15.25 -2.99 -23.59
CA GLN A 22 15.13 -3.79 -24.81
C GLN A 22 16.22 -3.42 -25.80
N ALA A 23 16.55 -2.13 -25.90
CA ALA A 23 17.66 -1.65 -26.74
C ALA A 23 19.04 -2.00 -26.17
N HIS A 24 19.15 -2.17 -24.84
CA HIS A 24 20.43 -2.36 -24.15
C HIS A 24 20.39 -3.46 -23.05
N PRO A 25 20.11 -4.73 -23.41
CA PRO A 25 19.84 -5.80 -22.44
C PRO A 25 21.04 -6.10 -21.54
N LYS A 26 22.27 -6.09 -22.08
CA LYS A 26 23.49 -6.35 -21.31
C LYS A 26 23.69 -5.34 -20.18
N PHE A 27 23.48 -4.04 -20.46
CA PHE A 27 23.62 -3.00 -19.46
C PHE A 27 22.60 -3.16 -18.32
N CYS A 28 21.35 -3.48 -18.65
CA CYS A 28 20.33 -3.74 -17.63
C CYS A 28 20.60 -5.00 -16.82
N SER A 29 21.19 -6.04 -17.43
CA SER A 29 21.67 -7.23 -16.74
C SER A 29 22.82 -6.92 -15.77
N ASP A 30 23.81 -6.12 -16.21
CA ASP A 30 24.94 -5.68 -15.36
C ASP A 30 24.47 -4.82 -14.18
N LEU A 31 23.28 -4.23 -14.30
CA LEU A 31 22.59 -3.50 -13.24
C LEU A 31 21.62 -4.38 -12.44
N ASP A 32 21.54 -5.70 -12.62
CA ASP A 32 20.58 -6.58 -11.93
C ASP A 32 19.10 -6.16 -12.12
N VAL A 33 18.71 -5.71 -13.31
CA VAL A 33 17.30 -5.44 -13.63
C VAL A 33 16.61 -6.74 -14.02
N ALA A 34 15.80 -7.28 -13.10
CA ALA A 34 15.09 -8.56 -13.30
C ALA A 34 13.65 -8.42 -13.81
N SER A 35 13.04 -7.23 -13.69
CA SER A 35 11.67 -6.97 -14.14
C SER A 35 11.49 -5.48 -14.46
N PHE A 36 10.49 -5.16 -15.27
CA PHE A 36 10.22 -3.79 -15.72
C PHE A 36 8.85 -3.28 -15.21
N PRO A 37 8.72 -1.95 -15.01
CA PRO A 37 9.81 -1.00 -14.81
C PRO A 37 10.59 -1.27 -13.51
N ALA A 38 11.89 -0.92 -13.52
CA ALA A 38 12.74 -0.90 -12.32
C ALA A 38 13.17 0.54 -12.04
N ILE A 39 12.62 1.13 -10.98
CA ILE A 39 12.89 2.53 -10.60
C ILE A 39 13.98 2.56 -9.52
N ARG A 40 15.00 3.40 -9.70
CA ARG A 40 16.15 3.49 -8.82
C ARG A 40 16.62 4.92 -8.65
N LEU A 41 17.09 5.24 -7.45
CA LEU A 41 17.78 6.48 -7.15
C LEU A 41 19.27 6.20 -6.96
N TYR A 42 20.10 6.90 -7.71
CA TYR A 42 21.55 6.87 -7.56
C TYR A 42 22.01 8.13 -6.84
N HIS A 43 22.71 7.95 -5.72
CA HIS A 43 23.28 9.03 -4.93
C HIS A 43 24.68 9.38 -5.44
N ARG A 44 25.14 10.61 -5.15
CA ARG A 44 26.48 11.08 -5.55
C ARG A 44 27.62 10.27 -4.93
N ASP A 45 27.38 9.63 -3.80
CA ASP A 45 28.33 8.76 -3.08
C ASP A 45 28.40 7.33 -3.65
N GLY A 46 27.62 7.02 -4.70
CA GLY A 46 27.56 5.69 -5.32
C GLY A 46 26.54 4.74 -4.71
N ARG A 47 25.83 5.13 -3.63
CA ARG A 47 24.71 4.34 -3.10
C ARG A 47 23.56 4.30 -4.12
N MET A 48 22.83 3.19 -4.14
CA MET A 48 21.66 2.99 -4.98
C MET A 48 20.49 2.50 -4.14
N ASP A 49 19.39 3.25 -4.17
CA ASP A 49 18.15 2.88 -3.51
C ASP A 49 17.14 2.38 -4.56
N ARG A 50 16.57 1.19 -4.31
CA ARG A 50 15.52 0.61 -5.17
C ARG A 50 14.16 1.14 -4.72
N TYR A 51 13.41 1.75 -5.64
CA TYR A 51 12.02 2.10 -5.38
C TYR A 51 11.13 0.88 -5.60
N ARG A 52 10.34 0.53 -4.60
CA ARG A 52 9.42 -0.63 -4.62
C ARG A 52 7.96 -0.26 -4.35
N GLY A 53 7.66 1.03 -4.21
CA GLY A 53 6.30 1.52 -3.97
C GLY A 53 5.49 1.67 -5.26
N ASP A 54 4.30 2.24 -5.11
CA ASP A 54 3.34 2.43 -6.20
C ASP A 54 3.89 3.38 -7.26
N ARG A 55 3.51 3.18 -8.52
CA ARG A 55 4.06 3.93 -9.66
C ARG A 55 3.40 5.30 -9.85
N GLN A 56 2.75 5.83 -8.81
CA GLN A 56 2.14 7.15 -8.81
C GLN A 56 3.20 8.24 -8.67
N ALA A 57 3.02 9.34 -9.43
CA ALA A 57 3.92 10.49 -9.37
C ALA A 57 4.09 11.04 -7.94
N ARG A 58 3.00 11.13 -7.16
CA ARG A 58 3.02 11.57 -5.75
C ARG A 58 3.93 10.70 -4.89
N LYS A 59 3.78 9.36 -4.97
CA LYS A 59 4.55 8.39 -4.17
C LYS A 59 6.04 8.38 -4.53
N ILE A 60 6.35 8.50 -5.82
CA ILE A 60 7.74 8.63 -6.31
C ILE A 60 8.36 9.95 -5.81
N ALA A 61 7.63 11.06 -5.89
CA ALA A 61 8.10 12.34 -5.37
C ALA A 61 8.38 12.27 -3.86
N MET A 62 7.49 11.65 -3.08
CA MET A 62 7.68 11.45 -1.63
C MET A 62 8.93 10.59 -1.33
N PHE A 63 9.17 9.54 -2.11
CA PHE A 63 10.41 8.76 -2.03
C PHE A 63 11.66 9.62 -2.28
N LEU A 64 11.66 10.46 -3.32
CA LEU A 64 12.78 11.37 -3.60
C LEU A 64 12.96 12.39 -2.46
N HIS A 65 11.88 12.96 -1.94
CA HIS A 65 11.94 13.88 -0.80
C HIS A 65 12.50 13.19 0.45
N ARG A 66 12.12 11.93 0.76
CA ARG A 66 12.75 11.13 1.83
C ARG A 66 14.24 10.92 1.59
N ALA A 67 14.64 10.60 0.37
CA ALA A 67 16.03 10.31 0.05
C ALA A 67 16.95 11.55 0.18
N LEU A 68 16.40 12.75 -0.03
CA LEU A 68 17.12 14.03 0.10
C LEU A 68 17.25 14.53 1.54
N ARG A 69 16.56 13.91 2.50
CA ARG A 69 16.59 14.28 3.92
C ARG A 69 17.58 13.40 4.70
N PRO A 70 18.05 13.86 5.88
CA PRO A 70 18.73 12.99 6.83
C PRO A 70 17.88 11.76 7.17
N THR A 71 18.51 10.69 7.68
CA THR A 71 17.83 9.43 8.01
C THR A 71 16.63 9.63 8.96
N TYR A 72 16.73 10.59 9.87
CA TYR A 72 15.65 11.04 10.72
C TYR A 72 15.72 12.57 10.86
N LEU A 73 14.60 13.18 11.24
CA LEU A 73 14.50 14.60 11.57
C LEU A 73 14.34 14.77 13.08
N GLU A 74 14.65 15.95 13.59
CA GLU A 74 14.40 16.31 14.99
C GLU A 74 13.24 17.29 15.05
N ALA A 75 12.29 17.01 15.94
CA ALA A 75 11.15 17.85 16.24
C ALA A 75 11.36 18.62 17.55
N ASP A 76 10.77 19.80 17.60
CA ASP A 76 10.53 20.61 18.79
C ASP A 76 9.03 20.92 18.91
N GLU A 77 8.65 21.74 19.89
CA GLU A 77 7.25 22.12 20.12
C GLU A 77 6.58 22.80 18.91
N HIS A 78 7.35 23.44 18.03
CA HIS A 78 6.84 24.18 16.87
C HIS A 78 6.80 23.33 15.60
N THR A 79 7.73 22.39 15.47
CA THR A 79 7.90 21.55 14.28
C THR A 79 7.21 20.20 14.40
N PHE A 80 6.81 19.79 15.61
CA PHE A 80 6.11 18.52 15.87
C PHE A 80 4.92 18.28 14.94
N GLY A 81 3.97 19.22 14.88
CA GLY A 81 2.75 19.08 14.08
C GLY A 81 3.04 18.92 12.58
N PRO A 82 3.79 19.86 11.96
CA PRO A 82 4.21 19.72 10.57
C PRO A 82 4.99 18.43 10.27
N LEU A 83 5.85 17.98 11.20
CA LEU A 83 6.64 16.77 11.02
C LEU A 83 5.79 15.48 11.14
N ALA A 84 4.73 15.47 11.95
CA ALA A 84 3.80 14.34 12.04
C ALA A 84 2.99 14.14 10.74
N LEU A 85 2.73 15.21 9.97
CA LEU A 85 2.00 15.21 8.70
C LEU A 85 2.90 15.16 7.46
N LEU A 86 4.20 14.96 7.66
CA LEU A 86 5.23 15.15 6.65
C LEU A 86 5.19 14.15 5.49
N ASP A 87 4.60 12.98 5.72
CA ASP A 87 4.58 11.84 4.81
C ASP A 87 3.29 11.03 5.02
N ASP A 88 3.03 10.04 4.18
CA ASP A 88 1.87 9.14 4.38
C ASP A 88 1.99 8.35 5.69
N VAL A 89 3.22 7.97 6.05
CA VAL A 89 3.54 7.33 7.34
C VAL A 89 4.76 7.99 7.96
N VAL A 90 4.59 8.48 9.20
CA VAL A 90 5.65 9.07 10.01
C VAL A 90 5.83 8.23 11.29
N ILE A 91 7.06 7.74 11.49
CA ILE A 91 7.45 7.01 12.69
C ILE A 91 8.21 7.96 13.61
N MET A 92 7.66 8.19 14.80
CA MET A 92 8.15 9.18 15.74
C MET A 92 8.61 8.52 17.04
N ALA A 93 9.88 8.71 17.39
CA ALA A 93 10.41 8.37 18.69
C ALA A 93 10.26 9.57 19.64
N HIS A 94 9.52 9.40 20.71
CA HIS A 94 9.54 10.30 21.86
C HIS A 94 10.60 9.79 22.82
N LEU A 95 11.77 10.44 22.82
CA LEU A 95 12.99 9.87 23.38
C LEU A 95 13.33 10.51 24.73
N GLN A 96 13.50 9.68 25.77
CA GLN A 96 14.09 10.12 27.04
C GLN A 96 15.59 10.38 26.86
N PRO A 97 16.19 11.39 27.50
CA PRO A 97 17.58 11.82 27.24
C PRO A 97 18.65 10.70 27.34
N ASP A 98 18.43 9.70 28.19
CA ASP A 98 19.41 8.64 28.49
C ASP A 98 19.07 7.28 27.85
N ASP A 99 18.04 7.20 27.01
CA ASP A 99 17.57 5.95 26.40
C ASP A 99 18.29 5.63 25.08
N TRP A 100 19.61 5.46 25.19
CA TRP A 100 20.50 5.24 24.04
C TRP A 100 20.21 3.92 23.30
N ASP A 101 19.82 2.87 24.02
CA ASP A 101 19.48 1.57 23.44
C ASP A 101 18.25 1.66 22.53
N PHE A 102 17.19 2.35 22.97
CA PHE A 102 16.03 2.59 22.13
C PHE A 102 16.36 3.50 20.95
N PHE A 103 17.19 4.52 21.16
CA PHE A 103 17.61 5.42 20.08
C PHE A 103 18.40 4.68 18.98
N ASP A 104 19.29 3.77 19.34
CA ASP A 104 20.05 2.98 18.36
C ASP A 104 19.14 2.00 17.59
N GLN A 105 18.15 1.39 18.25
CA GLN A 105 17.12 0.60 17.58
C GLN A 105 16.31 1.46 16.59
N PHE A 106 15.88 2.65 17.01
CA PHE A 106 15.16 3.60 16.16
C PHE A 106 15.98 4.01 14.93
N ARG A 107 17.27 4.34 15.11
CA ARG A 107 18.19 4.67 14.01
C ARG A 107 18.38 3.51 13.03
N SER A 108 18.47 2.29 13.53
CA SER A 108 18.57 1.09 12.70
C SER A 108 17.32 0.91 11.82
N LEU A 109 16.13 1.05 12.41
CA LEU A 109 14.85 1.00 11.69
C LEU A 109 14.73 2.15 10.68
N ALA A 110 15.13 3.37 11.06
CA ALA A 110 15.12 4.52 10.17
C ALA A 110 16.02 4.28 8.95
N ASN A 111 17.24 3.77 9.12
CA ASN A 111 18.10 3.42 7.98
C ASN A 111 17.51 2.34 7.09
N LYS A 112 16.82 1.35 7.67
CA LYS A 112 16.21 0.23 6.94
C LYS A 112 14.96 0.63 6.15
N TYR A 113 14.17 1.57 6.68
CA TYR A 113 12.84 1.91 6.16
C TYR A 113 12.69 3.33 5.63
N ARG A 114 13.76 4.14 5.62
CA ARG A 114 13.75 5.51 5.05
C ARG A 114 13.31 5.61 3.60
N ASP A 115 13.29 4.50 2.85
CA ASP A 115 12.76 4.47 1.48
C ASP A 115 11.23 4.60 1.46
N ARG A 116 10.55 4.21 2.54
CA ARG A 116 9.09 4.12 2.61
C ARG A 116 8.47 5.04 3.64
N PHE A 117 9.12 5.28 4.77
CA PHE A 117 8.58 6.08 5.88
C PHE A 117 9.50 7.22 6.26
N SER A 118 8.93 8.28 6.82
CA SER A 118 9.70 9.37 7.44
C SER A 118 9.89 9.08 8.93
N PHE A 119 11.09 9.36 9.45
CA PHE A 119 11.45 9.11 10.84
C PHE A 119 11.74 10.42 11.57
N VAL A 120 11.17 10.58 12.76
CA VAL A 120 11.30 11.81 13.55
C VAL A 120 11.66 11.46 15.00
N VAL A 121 12.65 12.14 15.55
CA VAL A 121 12.92 12.16 17.00
C VAL A 121 12.22 13.38 17.56
N SER A 122 11.52 13.21 18.67
CA SER A 122 10.78 14.26 19.36
C SER A 122 11.09 14.22 20.85
N PRO A 123 10.85 15.34 21.57
CA PRO A 123 10.96 15.35 23.02
C PRO A 123 10.05 14.31 23.68
N PRO A 124 10.37 13.90 24.93
CA PRO A 124 9.49 13.05 25.72
C PRO A 124 8.04 13.54 25.73
N ILE A 125 7.10 12.61 25.74
CA ILE A 125 5.69 12.93 26.01
C ILE A 125 5.62 13.44 27.45
N GLN A 126 4.94 14.59 27.64
CA GLN A 126 4.75 15.16 28.96
C GLN A 126 4.16 14.12 29.92
N ASP A 127 4.69 14.07 31.14
CA ASP A 127 4.32 13.13 32.21
C ASP A 127 4.66 11.64 31.97
N GLU A 128 5.23 11.27 30.83
CA GLU A 128 5.77 9.92 30.60
C GLU A 128 7.24 9.82 31.03
N LYS A 129 7.57 8.75 31.76
CA LYS A 129 8.93 8.47 32.25
C LYS A 129 9.76 7.57 31.33
N THR A 130 9.12 6.98 30.33
CA THR A 130 9.74 6.04 29.39
C THR A 130 9.71 6.63 28.00
N SER A 131 10.62 6.21 27.14
CA SER A 131 10.52 6.53 25.71
C SER A 131 9.30 5.83 25.10
N ALA A 132 8.86 6.32 23.95
CA ALA A 132 7.77 5.70 23.21
C ALA A 132 8.02 5.80 21.71
N LEU A 133 7.59 4.78 20.96
CA LEU A 133 7.46 4.85 19.52
C LEU A 133 5.99 5.09 19.17
N VAL A 134 5.72 6.13 18.38
CA VAL A 134 4.40 6.46 17.88
C VAL A 134 4.45 6.47 16.37
N CYS A 135 3.49 5.81 15.74
CA CYS A 135 3.32 5.80 14.30
C CYS A 135 2.07 6.62 13.93
N TYR A 136 2.26 7.56 13.02
CA TYR A 136 1.22 8.36 12.40
C TYR A 136 1.01 7.82 10.99
N ASN A 137 -0.09 7.10 10.78
CA ASN A 137 -0.54 6.68 9.46
C ASN A 137 -1.56 7.71 8.98
N ASN A 138 -1.08 8.64 8.15
CA ASN A 138 -1.85 9.75 7.61
C ASN A 138 -2.72 9.33 6.41
N ILE A 139 -2.57 8.10 5.91
CA ILE A 139 -3.48 7.52 4.90
C ILE A 139 -4.84 7.25 5.55
N ASP A 140 -4.82 6.66 6.74
CA ASP A 140 -6.02 6.24 7.44
C ASP A 140 -6.45 7.20 8.55
N ASP A 141 -5.73 8.32 8.76
CA ASP A 141 -5.88 9.21 9.91
C ASP A 141 -5.85 8.44 11.23
N GLU A 142 -4.81 7.62 11.39
CA GLU A 142 -4.62 6.74 12.54
C GLU A 142 -3.30 7.07 13.26
N LYS A 143 -3.35 7.05 14.59
CA LYS A 143 -2.19 7.20 15.46
C LYS A 143 -2.10 6.01 16.38
N ARG A 144 -0.97 5.30 16.35
CA ARG A 144 -0.74 4.12 17.21
C ARG A 144 0.54 4.28 18.00
N ARG A 145 0.54 3.80 19.24
CA ARG A 145 1.72 3.73 20.10
C ARG A 145 2.19 2.27 20.13
N ALA A 146 3.50 2.04 20.02
CA ALA A 146 4.05 0.72 20.15
C ALA A 146 3.77 0.19 21.57
N PRO A 147 3.23 -1.04 21.70
CA PRO A 147 2.97 -1.63 23.02
C PRO A 147 4.26 -2.04 23.74
N ASP A 148 5.33 -2.30 22.97
CA ASP A 148 6.62 -2.80 23.44
C ASP A 148 7.75 -2.18 22.61
N ILE A 149 8.74 -1.60 23.28
CA ILE A 149 9.94 -1.01 22.68
C ILE A 149 11.23 -1.75 23.07
N MET A 150 11.13 -2.80 23.87
CA MET A 150 12.24 -3.53 24.47
C MET A 150 12.49 -4.87 23.77
N THR A 151 11.43 -5.55 23.34
CA THR A 151 11.55 -6.86 22.70
C THR A 151 12.15 -6.73 21.30
N VAL A 152 13.20 -7.52 21.04
CA VAL A 152 13.87 -7.57 19.73
C VAL A 152 12.84 -7.90 18.63
N GLY A 153 12.76 -7.03 17.63
CA GLY A 153 11.86 -7.19 16.48
C GLY A 153 10.44 -6.62 16.68
N ALA A 154 10.00 -6.34 17.91
CA ALA A 154 8.66 -5.83 18.18
C ALA A 154 8.39 -4.49 17.48
N LEU A 155 9.39 -3.59 17.47
CA LEU A 155 9.30 -2.31 16.79
C LEU A 155 9.20 -2.45 15.25
N GLU A 156 9.90 -3.42 14.66
CA GLU A 156 9.83 -3.65 13.22
C GLU A 156 8.45 -4.18 12.80
N GLU A 157 7.91 -5.12 13.57
CA GLU A 157 6.56 -5.65 13.38
C GLU A 157 5.50 -4.55 13.57
N PHE A 158 5.63 -3.75 14.62
CA PHE A 158 4.75 -2.61 14.88
C PHE A 158 4.74 -1.61 13.72
N ILE A 159 5.90 -1.23 13.19
CA ILE A 159 5.99 -0.30 12.05
C ILE A 159 5.30 -0.90 10.82
N LYS A 160 5.51 -2.18 10.51
CA LYS A 160 4.87 -2.85 9.36
C LYS A 160 3.35 -2.85 9.50
N LEU A 161 2.85 -3.20 10.69
CA LEU A 161 1.42 -3.26 10.97
C LEU A 161 0.77 -1.87 10.95
N CYS A 162 1.44 -0.86 11.50
CA CYS A 162 0.90 0.49 11.52
C CYS A 162 0.90 1.14 10.12
N ALA A 163 1.92 0.86 9.31
CA ALA A 163 2.06 1.41 7.97
C ALA A 163 1.18 0.71 6.91
N GLU A 164 0.51 -0.39 7.28
CA GLU A 164 -0.42 -1.07 6.39
C GLU A 164 -1.71 -0.25 6.27
N PRO A 165 -2.10 0.19 5.05
CA PRO A 165 -3.32 0.95 4.86
C PRO A 165 -4.55 0.08 5.15
N LEU A 166 -5.63 0.67 5.67
CA LEU A 166 -6.90 -0.05 5.87
C LEU A 166 -7.56 -0.48 4.56
N ILE A 167 -7.23 0.21 3.46
CA ILE A 167 -7.72 -0.06 2.11
C ILE A 167 -6.54 -0.26 1.15
N PRO A 168 -5.88 -1.43 1.17
CA PRO A 168 -4.74 -1.74 0.30
C PRO A 168 -5.16 -1.98 -1.16
N GLU A 169 -4.21 -1.77 -2.07
CA GLU A 169 -4.32 -2.31 -3.43
C GLU A 169 -3.93 -3.80 -3.43
N LEU A 170 -4.85 -4.64 -3.91
CA LEU A 170 -4.66 -6.06 -4.06
C LEU A 170 -3.91 -6.35 -5.35
N THR A 171 -2.86 -7.15 -5.23
CA THR A 171 -2.01 -7.61 -6.32
C THR A 171 -1.70 -9.09 -6.10
N ARG A 172 -1.18 -9.77 -7.13
CA ARG A 172 -0.70 -11.16 -6.96
C ARG A 172 0.36 -11.34 -5.88
N ARG A 173 1.04 -10.27 -5.44
CA ARG A 173 2.11 -10.33 -4.43
C ARG A 173 1.58 -10.35 -3.01
N ASN A 174 0.43 -9.74 -2.75
CA ASN A 174 -0.14 -9.59 -1.42
C ASN A 174 -1.51 -10.26 -1.27
N GLU A 175 -2.14 -10.76 -2.34
CA GLU A 175 -3.46 -11.39 -2.27
C GLU A 175 -3.56 -12.50 -1.21
N ALA A 176 -2.53 -13.35 -1.12
CA ALA A 176 -2.48 -14.44 -0.16
C ALA A 176 -2.55 -13.96 1.30
N GLN A 177 -2.00 -12.78 1.59
CA GLN A 177 -2.03 -12.19 2.93
C GLN A 177 -3.46 -11.86 3.37
N TYR A 178 -4.30 -11.37 2.46
CA TYR A 178 -5.67 -10.97 2.79
C TYR A 178 -6.64 -12.16 2.76
N THR A 179 -6.48 -13.06 1.79
CA THR A 179 -7.32 -14.26 1.66
C THR A 179 -7.08 -15.27 2.78
N SER A 180 -5.86 -15.35 3.34
CA SER A 180 -5.56 -16.29 4.43
C SER A 180 -6.09 -15.88 5.82
N THR A 181 -6.68 -14.69 5.96
CA THR A 181 -7.13 -14.18 7.28
C THR A 181 -8.46 -14.76 7.76
N GLY A 182 -9.23 -15.40 6.87
CA GLY A 182 -10.60 -15.85 7.14
C GLY A 182 -11.64 -14.73 7.23
N LYS A 183 -11.22 -13.46 7.07
CA LYS A 183 -12.13 -12.31 6.90
C LYS A 183 -12.70 -12.31 5.49
N SER A 184 -13.91 -11.80 5.34
CA SER A 184 -14.44 -11.55 3.99
C SER A 184 -13.74 -10.34 3.37
N ILE A 185 -13.71 -10.25 2.05
CA ILE A 185 -13.02 -9.19 1.31
C ILE A 185 -14.04 -8.43 0.47
N LEU A 186 -14.14 -7.12 0.69
CA LEU A 186 -14.87 -6.23 -0.18
C LEU A 186 -13.93 -5.69 -1.26
N HIS A 187 -14.05 -6.23 -2.46
CA HIS A 187 -13.25 -5.88 -3.62
C HIS A 187 -13.87 -4.71 -4.35
N TYR A 188 -13.10 -3.63 -4.52
CA TYR A 188 -13.40 -2.52 -5.42
C TYR A 188 -12.51 -2.57 -6.65
N PHE A 189 -13.12 -2.50 -7.83
CA PHE A 189 -12.42 -2.52 -9.11
C PHE A 189 -12.47 -1.12 -9.72
N ALA A 190 -11.31 -0.56 -10.06
CA ALA A 190 -11.21 0.77 -10.67
C ALA A 190 -10.08 0.81 -11.70
N SER A 191 -10.20 1.67 -12.71
CA SER A 191 -9.18 1.83 -13.76
C SER A 191 -8.31 3.07 -13.58
N THR A 192 -8.72 4.04 -12.77
CA THR A 192 -7.99 5.30 -12.63
C THR A 192 -7.60 5.56 -11.19
N GLU A 193 -6.45 6.21 -11.00
CA GLU A 193 -5.98 6.60 -9.67
C GLU A 193 -6.95 7.56 -8.96
N ALA A 194 -7.69 8.37 -9.72
CA ALA A 194 -8.71 9.26 -9.16
C ALA A 194 -9.88 8.48 -8.54
N GLU A 195 -10.34 7.41 -9.19
CA GLU A 195 -11.37 6.51 -8.64
C GLU A 195 -10.87 5.77 -7.41
N LYS A 196 -9.64 5.24 -7.45
CA LYS A 196 -9.02 4.55 -6.31
C LYS A 196 -8.92 5.47 -5.08
N GLU A 197 -8.49 6.72 -5.28
CA GLU A 197 -8.38 7.70 -4.20
C GLU A 197 -9.75 8.12 -3.66
N ALA A 198 -10.73 8.38 -4.54
CA ALA A 198 -12.09 8.70 -4.12
C ALA A 198 -12.71 7.58 -3.29
N TYR A 199 -12.51 6.31 -3.69
CA TYR A 199 -12.97 5.15 -2.92
C TYR A 199 -12.28 5.04 -1.55
N ARG A 200 -10.96 5.28 -1.47
CA ARG A 200 -10.25 5.30 -0.18
C ARG A 200 -10.87 6.31 0.78
N ILE A 201 -11.11 7.53 0.32
CA ILE A 201 -11.67 8.61 1.13
C ILE A 201 -13.11 8.26 1.57
N GLU A 202 -13.96 7.83 0.64
CA GLU A 202 -15.37 7.53 0.91
C GLU A 202 -15.54 6.33 1.85
N MET A 203 -14.73 5.26 1.66
CA MET A 203 -14.91 4.01 2.41
C MET A 203 -14.10 3.92 3.69
N LEU A 204 -13.16 4.84 3.96
CA LEU A 204 -12.33 4.80 5.17
C LEU A 204 -13.15 4.65 6.47
N PRO A 205 -14.27 5.37 6.68
CA PRO A 205 -15.10 5.17 7.88
C PRO A 205 -15.66 3.74 8.01
N LEU A 206 -16.07 3.12 6.90
CA LEU A 206 -16.54 1.73 6.91
C LEU A 206 -15.39 0.74 7.11
N ALA A 207 -14.25 0.97 6.47
CA ALA A 207 -13.06 0.15 6.66
C ALA A 207 -12.64 0.13 8.13
N LYS A 208 -12.71 1.27 8.84
CA LYS A 208 -12.53 1.33 10.30
C LYS A 208 -13.60 0.56 11.06
N LYS A 209 -14.88 0.79 10.73
CA LYS A 209 -16.03 0.15 11.42
C LYS A 209 -16.02 -1.37 11.33
N TYR A 210 -15.65 -1.92 10.17
CA TYR A 210 -15.73 -3.35 9.88
C TYR A 210 -14.36 -4.07 9.90
N ALA A 211 -13.29 -3.40 10.35
CA ALA A 211 -11.91 -3.92 10.31
C ALA A 211 -11.73 -5.30 10.94
N GLU A 212 -12.55 -5.68 11.94
CA GLU A 212 -12.49 -7.00 12.58
C GLU A 212 -13.03 -8.13 11.69
N PHE A 213 -13.94 -7.83 10.76
CA PHE A 213 -14.70 -8.82 9.99
C PHE A 213 -14.38 -8.81 8.49
N LEU A 214 -13.99 -7.65 7.96
CA LEU A 214 -13.82 -7.38 6.53
C LEU A 214 -12.48 -6.74 6.23
N HIS A 215 -11.89 -7.12 5.09
CA HIS A 215 -10.88 -6.31 4.41
C HIS A 215 -11.55 -5.51 3.29
N PHE A 216 -11.23 -4.23 3.19
CA PHE A 216 -11.60 -3.40 2.04
C PHE A 216 -10.40 -3.38 1.11
N THR A 217 -10.56 -3.69 -0.17
CA THR A 217 -9.43 -3.75 -1.12
C THR A 217 -9.77 -3.03 -2.41
N ILE A 218 -8.73 -2.62 -3.13
CA ILE A 218 -8.82 -2.06 -4.47
C ILE A 218 -8.03 -2.95 -5.44
N THR A 219 -8.61 -3.29 -6.57
CA THR A 219 -7.94 -4.02 -7.65
C THR A 219 -7.95 -3.17 -8.92
N ASP A 220 -6.79 -3.05 -9.58
CA ASP A 220 -6.68 -2.34 -10.84
C ASP A 220 -7.37 -3.13 -11.96
N ALA A 221 -8.49 -2.59 -12.46
CA ALA A 221 -9.29 -3.24 -13.50
C ALA A 221 -8.57 -3.31 -14.86
N ASN A 222 -7.53 -2.50 -15.09
CA ASN A 222 -6.71 -2.60 -16.29
C ASN A 222 -5.66 -3.72 -16.18
N GLU A 223 -5.15 -3.97 -14.97
CA GLU A 223 -4.17 -5.03 -14.71
C GLU A 223 -4.83 -6.41 -14.64
N TYR A 224 -6.06 -6.47 -14.09
CA TYR A 224 -6.81 -7.71 -13.87
C TYR A 224 -8.25 -7.64 -14.40
N PRO A 225 -8.47 -7.38 -15.71
CA PRO A 225 -9.80 -7.20 -16.28
C PRO A 225 -10.70 -8.43 -16.15
N GLU A 226 -10.13 -9.63 -16.10
CA GLU A 226 -10.85 -10.89 -15.92
C GLU A 226 -11.51 -11.02 -14.54
N MET A 227 -11.08 -10.23 -13.55
CA MET A 227 -11.60 -10.32 -12.19
C MET A 227 -13.04 -9.81 -12.10
N LEU A 228 -13.43 -8.82 -12.90
CA LEU A 228 -14.80 -8.31 -12.89
C LEU A 228 -15.82 -9.43 -13.12
N THR A 229 -15.63 -10.23 -14.18
CA THR A 229 -16.54 -11.32 -14.54
C THR A 229 -16.48 -12.48 -13.54
N LYS A 230 -15.30 -12.80 -13.00
CA LYS A 230 -15.15 -13.79 -11.91
C LYS A 230 -15.94 -13.41 -10.66
N PHE A 231 -16.12 -12.11 -10.43
CA PHE A 231 -16.88 -11.58 -9.29
C PHE A 231 -18.35 -11.28 -9.62
N GLY A 232 -18.85 -11.72 -10.78
CA GLY A 232 -20.25 -11.56 -11.17
C GLY A 232 -20.61 -10.14 -11.65
N LEU A 233 -19.60 -9.33 -11.99
CA LEU A 233 -19.76 -8.00 -12.56
C LEU A 233 -19.65 -8.06 -14.08
N LYS A 234 -20.20 -7.07 -14.79
CA LYS A 234 -20.02 -6.98 -16.25
C LYS A 234 -18.57 -6.61 -16.57
N ALA A 235 -18.06 -7.06 -17.71
CA ALA A 235 -16.70 -6.74 -18.15
C ALA A 235 -16.46 -5.24 -18.35
N ASP A 236 -17.53 -4.47 -18.62
CA ASP A 236 -17.52 -3.01 -18.76
C ASP A 236 -17.98 -2.26 -17.50
N GLN A 237 -18.27 -2.98 -16.40
CA GLN A 237 -18.69 -2.38 -15.14
C GLN A 237 -17.47 -1.84 -14.40
N ASN A 238 -17.26 -0.53 -14.54
CA ASN A 238 -16.15 0.19 -13.92
C ASN A 238 -16.63 1.57 -13.44
N PRO A 239 -16.58 1.86 -12.12
CA PRO A 239 -16.08 0.98 -11.07
C PRO A 239 -16.99 -0.22 -10.80
N GLY A 240 -16.40 -1.27 -10.21
CA GLY A 240 -17.08 -2.48 -9.77
C GLY A 240 -16.92 -2.70 -8.27
N LEU A 241 -17.88 -3.36 -7.62
CA LEU A 241 -17.78 -3.73 -6.20
C LEU A 241 -18.35 -5.12 -5.98
N ALA A 242 -17.66 -5.97 -5.22
CA ALA A 242 -18.17 -7.27 -4.84
C ALA A 242 -17.63 -7.72 -3.47
N LEU A 243 -18.48 -8.36 -2.68
CA LEU A 243 -18.08 -8.97 -1.41
C LEU A 243 -17.80 -10.46 -1.63
N GLU A 244 -16.64 -10.93 -1.18
CA GLU A 244 -16.26 -12.33 -1.18
C GLU A 244 -16.13 -12.85 0.25
N ASN A 245 -16.87 -13.91 0.56
CA ASN A 245 -16.65 -14.66 1.79
C ASN A 245 -15.56 -15.71 1.55
N THR A 246 -14.36 -15.46 2.06
CA THR A 246 -13.17 -16.29 1.83
C THR A 246 -13.28 -17.71 2.39
N ASN A 247 -14.15 -17.94 3.38
CA ASN A 247 -14.35 -19.29 3.96
C ASN A 247 -15.29 -20.17 3.13
N THR A 248 -16.23 -19.56 2.42
CA THR A 248 -17.25 -20.29 1.62
C THR A 248 -17.08 -20.11 0.12
N GLU A 249 -16.16 -19.24 -0.29
CA GLU A 249 -15.93 -18.78 -1.68
C GLU A 249 -17.16 -18.14 -2.35
N ASN A 250 -18.20 -17.82 -1.57
CA ASN A 250 -19.38 -17.13 -2.05
C ASN A 250 -19.03 -15.68 -2.41
N VAL A 251 -19.50 -15.24 -3.58
CA VAL A 251 -19.33 -13.85 -4.05
C VAL A 251 -20.69 -13.18 -4.17
N PHE A 252 -20.76 -11.90 -3.79
CA PHE A 252 -21.95 -11.06 -3.90
C PHE A 252 -21.57 -9.81 -4.69
N PRO A 253 -21.96 -9.68 -5.97
CA PRO A 253 -21.72 -8.46 -6.74
C PRO A 253 -22.68 -7.34 -6.30
N PHE A 254 -22.17 -6.12 -6.22
CA PHE A 254 -23.00 -4.93 -6.13
C PHE A 254 -23.62 -4.65 -7.51
N THR A 255 -24.93 -4.90 -7.62
CA THR A 255 -25.69 -4.75 -8.87
C THR A 255 -26.61 -3.52 -8.89
N GLY A 256 -26.57 -2.71 -7.81
CA GLY A 256 -27.32 -1.47 -7.72
C GLY A 256 -26.86 -0.43 -8.75
N SER A 257 -27.77 0.42 -9.20
CA SER A 257 -27.47 1.56 -10.08
C SER A 257 -27.11 2.84 -9.31
N GLN A 258 -27.04 2.76 -7.98
CA GLN A 258 -26.71 3.89 -7.11
C GLN A 258 -25.20 4.15 -7.13
N GLU A 259 -24.81 5.38 -6.85
CA GLU A 259 -23.40 5.71 -6.62
C GLU A 259 -22.87 4.93 -5.41
N LEU A 260 -21.60 4.50 -5.51
CA LEU A 260 -20.91 3.75 -4.46
C LEU A 260 -20.49 4.67 -3.31
N THR A 261 -21.47 5.13 -2.54
CA THR A 261 -21.29 5.88 -1.29
C THR A 261 -21.15 4.93 -0.11
N ALA A 262 -20.57 5.40 1.00
CA ALA A 262 -20.46 4.62 2.23
C ALA A 262 -21.83 4.10 2.69
N SER A 263 -22.88 4.92 2.63
CA SER A 263 -24.23 4.48 3.03
C SER A 263 -24.79 3.36 2.13
N ALA A 264 -24.57 3.44 0.81
CA ALA A 264 -25.01 2.41 -0.13
C ALA A 264 -24.24 1.09 0.06
N VAL A 265 -22.92 1.18 0.28
CA VAL A 265 -22.07 0.02 0.55
C VAL A 265 -22.42 -0.63 1.89
N GLU A 266 -22.66 0.15 2.93
CA GLU A 266 -23.08 -0.34 4.24
C GLU A 266 -24.41 -1.10 4.16
N SER A 267 -25.40 -0.53 3.47
CA SER A 267 -26.69 -1.19 3.22
C SER A 267 -26.52 -2.51 2.47
N PHE A 268 -25.63 -2.54 1.47
CA PHE A 268 -25.28 -3.76 0.74
C PHE A 268 -24.65 -4.83 1.65
N LEU A 269 -23.71 -4.45 2.52
CA LEU A 269 -23.11 -5.38 3.49
C LEU A 269 -24.15 -5.94 4.46
N GLU A 270 -25.11 -5.13 4.91
CA GLU A 270 -26.22 -5.57 5.76
C GLU A 270 -27.18 -6.53 5.03
N ASP A 271 -27.47 -6.27 3.76
CA ASP A 271 -28.32 -7.13 2.95
C ASP A 271 -27.67 -8.50 2.66
N VAL A 272 -26.35 -8.56 2.47
CA VAL A 272 -25.62 -9.84 2.44
C VAL A 272 -25.67 -10.53 3.79
N THR A 273 -25.32 -9.83 4.87
CA THR A 273 -25.23 -10.42 6.23
C THR A 273 -26.59 -10.95 6.73
N SER A 274 -27.68 -10.28 6.37
CA SER A 274 -29.05 -10.69 6.71
C SER A 274 -29.62 -11.78 5.80
N GLY A 275 -28.87 -12.22 4.78
CA GLY A 275 -29.28 -13.28 3.85
C GLY A 275 -30.32 -12.85 2.81
N LYS A 276 -30.52 -11.54 2.61
CA LYS A 276 -31.43 -11.02 1.57
C LYS A 276 -30.85 -11.19 0.18
N LEU A 277 -29.52 -11.12 0.04
CA LEU A 277 -28.82 -11.37 -1.21
C LEU A 277 -28.38 -12.83 -1.30
N LYS A 278 -28.55 -13.42 -2.49
CA LYS A 278 -28.01 -14.74 -2.81
C LYS A 278 -26.61 -14.61 -3.39
N PRO A 279 -25.72 -15.58 -3.12
CA PRO A 279 -24.41 -15.59 -3.76
C PRO A 279 -24.56 -15.73 -5.28
N TRP A 280 -23.64 -15.11 -5.99
CA TRP A 280 -23.44 -15.28 -7.42
C TRP A 280 -23.04 -16.73 -7.71
N ASP A 281 -23.77 -17.36 -8.63
CA ASP A 281 -23.41 -18.68 -9.14
C ASP A 281 -22.25 -18.52 -10.14
N ARG A 282 -21.05 -18.97 -9.74
CA ARG A 282 -19.88 -19.02 -10.63
C ARG A 282 -20.06 -20.02 -11.80
N GLY A 283 -21.23 -20.66 -11.93
CA GLY A 283 -21.60 -21.72 -12.87
C GLY A 283 -21.20 -21.52 -14.33
N ALA A 284 -20.41 -22.48 -14.83
CA ALA A 284 -20.33 -23.00 -16.21
C ALA A 284 -20.24 -22.01 -17.39
N GLY A 285 -19.72 -20.80 -17.18
CA GLY A 285 -19.70 -19.72 -18.18
C GLY A 285 -18.45 -19.58 -19.06
N ASP A 286 -17.37 -20.36 -18.84
CA ASP A 286 -16.18 -20.35 -19.72
C ASP A 286 -15.27 -21.60 -19.56
N VAL A 287 -15.86 -22.78 -19.32
CA VAL A 287 -15.13 -24.03 -19.63
C VAL A 287 -15.31 -24.28 -21.12
N GLN A 288 -14.40 -23.75 -21.94
CA GLN A 288 -14.13 -24.40 -23.23
C GLN A 288 -13.89 -25.87 -22.91
N LYS A 289 -14.82 -26.72 -23.36
CA LYS A 289 -14.63 -28.15 -23.44
C LYS A 289 -13.32 -28.40 -24.19
N MET A 290 -12.23 -28.61 -23.46
CA MET A 290 -11.14 -29.42 -23.98
C MET A 290 -11.72 -30.82 -24.11
N ASN A 291 -12.22 -31.11 -25.31
CA ASN A 291 -12.44 -32.48 -25.75
C ASN A 291 -11.11 -33.21 -25.59
N HIS A 292 -10.97 -33.94 -24.49
CA HIS A 292 -10.14 -35.13 -24.49
C HIS A 292 -10.95 -36.19 -25.24
N ASP A 293 -10.70 -36.27 -26.54
CA ASP A 293 -10.98 -37.48 -27.30
C ASP A 293 -10.07 -38.58 -26.73
N GLU A 294 -10.67 -39.57 -26.08
CA GLU A 294 -10.05 -40.86 -25.84
C GLU A 294 -9.93 -41.61 -27.18
N LEU A 295 -8.70 -41.92 -27.56
CA LEU A 295 -8.29 -43.15 -28.25
C LEU A 295 -7.03 -43.68 -27.57
#